data_AF-A0A4C1W9A8-F1
#
_entry.id   AF-A0A4C1W9A8-F1
#
_cell.length_a   1.000
_cell.length_b   1.000
_cell.length_c   1.000
_cell.angle_alpha   90.00
_cell.angle_beta   90.00
_cell.angle_gamma   90.00
#
_symmetry.space_group_name_H-M   'P 1'
#
loop_
_entity.id
_entity.type
_entity.pdbx_description
1 polymer ?
#
loop_
_entity_poly.entity_id
_entity_poly.type
_entity_poly.pdbx_seq_one_letter_code
_entity_poly.pdbx_strand_id
1 'polypeptide(L)'
;MPRKRKSNLSQSSNKARSMKVARLNETFPQAELRRLEQAEREVAHRAAQTPEQSQDRRRQHAEYLASRRAAETPEQSQNRLRQHAEYLASQRAAETPEQSQARRQQNAEYLASQRADETPEQSQNRLRQHAEYLASQRAAETPEQSQARRQHHAEYLASQRAAETPEQSHARLLQQATYIASQRATETVEEAESRRRAVAERAQQRRLIFRRNTWGVFDKAAFEYDETLDYGSHNLIKIEPMNKECRFCGALKWKEEAAGMCCSGGKVALASIDEPVEPLKELFSHETDESRRFLKT
;
A
#
# COMPACT_ATOMS: atom_id res chain seq x y z
N MET A 1 -14.57 97.86 31.96
CA MET A 1 -15.16 96.51 32.04
C MET A 1 -15.00 95.80 30.70
N PRO A 2 -13.97 94.97 30.48
CA PRO A 2 -13.81 94.25 29.22
C PRO A 2 -14.76 93.05 29.17
N ARG A 3 -15.56 92.94 28.10
CA ARG A 3 -16.49 91.82 27.90
C ARG A 3 -15.71 90.52 27.67
N LYS A 4 -15.85 89.54 28.58
CA LYS A 4 -15.30 88.19 28.42
C LYS A 4 -15.86 87.56 27.13
N ARG A 5 -14.98 87.20 26.18
CA ARG A 5 -15.34 86.37 25.02
C ARG A 5 -15.88 85.03 25.53
N LYS A 6 -17.10 84.69 25.16
CA LYS A 6 -17.70 83.36 25.43
C LYS A 6 -16.82 82.31 24.75
N SER A 7 -16.34 81.33 25.52
CA SER A 7 -15.46 80.28 25.04
C SER A 7 -16.15 79.40 23.99
N ASN A 8 -15.49 79.21 22.83
CA ASN A 8 -15.92 78.42 21.67
C ASN A 8 -16.27 76.95 21.99
N LEU A 9 -15.90 76.44 23.16
CA LEU A 9 -16.26 75.09 23.61
C LEU A 9 -17.77 74.86 23.69
N SER A 10 -18.55 75.85 24.16
CA SER A 10 -20.01 75.69 24.35
C SER A 10 -20.80 75.60 23.03
N GLN A 11 -20.40 76.35 22.00
CA GLN A 11 -21.02 76.32 20.67
C GLN A 11 -20.70 75.02 19.91
N SER A 12 -19.49 74.48 20.06
CA SER A 12 -19.11 73.19 19.48
C SER A 12 -19.94 72.03 20.03
N SER A 13 -20.26 72.07 21.33
CA SER A 13 -21.10 71.08 22.02
C SER A 13 -22.56 71.11 21.52
N ASN A 14 -23.14 72.30 21.35
CA ASN A 14 -24.51 72.44 20.81
C ASN A 14 -24.63 71.97 19.36
N LYS A 15 -23.63 72.26 18.52
CA LYS A 15 -23.58 71.80 17.12
C LYS A 15 -23.42 70.28 17.05
N ALA A 16 -22.55 69.69 17.87
CA ALA A 16 -22.39 68.24 17.94
C ALA A 16 -23.68 67.54 18.40
N ARG A 17 -24.39 68.11 19.38
CA ARG A 17 -25.67 67.60 19.88
C ARG A 17 -26.77 67.70 18.81
N SER A 18 -26.89 68.83 18.12
CA SER A 18 -27.82 69.02 17.00
C SER A 18 -27.56 68.04 15.86
N MET A 19 -26.30 67.87 15.45
CA MET A 19 -25.91 66.88 14.45
C MET A 19 -26.30 65.47 14.91
N LYS A 20 -26.05 65.11 16.17
CA LYS A 20 -26.44 63.79 16.73
C LYS A 20 -27.94 63.54 16.66
N VAL A 21 -28.76 64.55 16.96
CA VAL A 21 -30.23 64.46 16.84
C VAL A 21 -30.64 64.31 15.37
N ALA A 22 -30.02 65.05 14.45
CA ALA A 22 -30.24 64.87 13.02
C ALA A 22 -29.90 63.45 12.56
N ARG A 23 -28.80 62.84 13.09
CA ARG A 23 -28.43 61.44 12.78
C ARG A 23 -29.46 60.42 13.23
N LEU A 24 -30.13 60.67 14.36
CA LEU A 24 -31.14 59.76 14.88
C LEU A 24 -32.43 59.77 14.05
N ASN A 25 -32.68 60.85 13.32
CA ASN A 25 -33.89 61.03 12.51
C ASN A 25 -33.67 60.76 11.02
N GLU A 26 -32.51 60.24 10.63
CA GLU A 26 -32.19 59.97 9.23
C GLU A 26 -32.87 58.73 8.70
N THR A 27 -33.26 58.80 7.44
CA THR A 27 -33.68 57.62 6.69
C THR A 27 -32.48 56.80 6.24
N PHE A 28 -32.70 55.52 5.94
CA PHE A 28 -31.63 54.62 5.46
C PHE A 28 -30.84 55.19 4.26
N PRO A 29 -31.48 55.73 3.19
CA PRO A 29 -30.75 56.32 2.07
C PRO A 29 -29.92 57.55 2.45
N GLN A 30 -30.41 58.40 3.36
CA GLN A 30 -29.68 59.57 3.84
C GLN A 30 -28.47 59.19 4.70
N ALA A 31 -28.60 58.14 5.51
CA ALA A 31 -27.49 57.58 6.26
C ALA A 31 -26.42 56.99 5.32
N GLU A 32 -26.84 56.30 4.26
CA GLU A 32 -25.97 55.69 3.25
C GLU A 32 -25.20 56.75 2.44
N LEU A 33 -25.88 57.76 1.89
CA LEU A 33 -25.24 58.86 1.16
C LEU A 33 -24.15 59.54 2.00
N ARG A 34 -24.43 59.83 3.27
CA ARG A 34 -23.44 60.46 4.16
C ARG A 34 -22.28 59.53 4.53
N ARG A 35 -22.48 58.21 4.56
CA ARG A 35 -21.36 57.25 4.69
C ARG A 35 -20.48 57.24 3.44
N LEU A 36 -21.09 57.33 2.25
CA LEU A 36 -20.36 57.46 0.98
C LEU A 36 -19.55 58.76 0.94
N GLU A 37 -20.17 59.90 1.23
CA GLU A 37 -19.47 61.19 1.29
C GLU A 37 -18.33 61.19 2.32
N GLN A 38 -18.52 60.53 3.47
CA GLN A 38 -17.45 60.39 4.45
C GLN A 38 -16.31 59.51 3.93
N ALA A 39 -16.62 58.38 3.29
CA ALA A 39 -15.63 57.50 2.70
C ALA A 39 -14.82 58.21 1.60
N GLU A 40 -15.47 59.00 0.75
CA GLU A 40 -14.80 59.81 -0.27
C GLU A 40 -13.83 60.83 0.34
N ARG A 41 -14.24 61.54 1.39
CA ARG A 41 -13.37 62.49 2.11
C ARG A 41 -12.18 61.77 2.75
N GLU A 42 -12.41 60.60 3.33
CA GLU A 42 -11.33 59.79 3.90
C GLU A 42 -10.36 59.29 2.83
N VAL A 43 -10.84 58.87 1.66
CA VAL A 43 -10.00 58.47 0.52
C VAL A 43 -9.17 59.66 0.03
N ALA A 44 -9.78 60.83 -0.17
CA ALA A 44 -9.08 62.04 -0.58
C ALA A 44 -8.00 62.45 0.45
N HIS A 45 -8.32 62.38 1.74
CA HIS A 45 -7.36 62.62 2.81
C HIS A 45 -6.23 61.57 2.80
N ARG A 46 -6.54 60.29 2.54
CA ARG A 46 -5.52 59.23 2.43
C ARG A 46 -4.58 59.43 1.25
N ALA A 47 -5.11 59.88 0.11
CA ALA A 47 -4.35 60.17 -1.09
C ALA A 47 -3.43 61.39 -0.92
N ALA A 48 -3.85 62.39 -0.14
CA ALA A 48 -3.07 63.60 0.11
C ALA A 48 -1.93 63.43 1.15
N GLN A 49 -1.81 62.27 1.80
CA GLN A 49 -0.81 62.07 2.85
C GLN A 49 0.58 61.77 2.31
N THR A 50 1.58 62.26 3.06
CA THR A 50 2.97 61.93 2.79
C THR A 50 3.28 60.47 3.12
N PRO A 51 4.37 59.89 2.57
CA PRO A 51 4.82 58.55 2.93
C PRO A 51 5.02 58.36 4.45
N GLU A 52 5.57 59.36 5.14
CA GLU A 52 5.78 59.35 6.60
C GLU A 52 4.46 59.30 7.37
N GLN A 53 3.51 60.20 7.04
CA GLN A 53 2.18 60.19 7.67
C GLN A 53 1.43 58.86 7.42
N SER A 54 1.65 58.27 6.26
CA SER A 54 1.10 56.97 5.89
C SER A 54 1.73 55.83 6.71
N GLN A 55 3.05 55.88 6.93
CA GLN A 55 3.77 54.93 7.80
C GLN A 55 3.35 55.07 9.26
N ASP A 56 3.31 56.29 9.80
CA ASP A 56 2.92 56.57 11.19
C ASP A 56 1.51 56.06 11.49
N ARG A 57 0.55 56.31 10.59
CA ARG A 57 -0.80 55.74 10.76
C ARG A 57 -0.78 54.21 10.77
N ARG A 58 -0.05 53.57 9.86
CA ARG A 58 0.04 52.10 9.82
C ARG A 58 0.65 51.57 11.12
N ARG A 59 1.68 52.25 11.63
CA ARG A 59 2.30 51.92 12.92
C ARG A 59 1.32 52.04 14.08
N GLN A 60 0.65 53.18 14.23
CA GLN A 60 -0.35 53.39 15.27
C GLN A 60 -1.49 52.37 15.19
N HIS A 61 -1.94 52.04 13.98
CA HIS A 61 -2.97 51.03 13.78
C HIS A 61 -2.48 49.62 14.16
N ALA A 62 -1.24 49.26 13.82
CA ALA A 62 -0.63 48.00 14.22
C ALA A 62 -0.49 47.89 15.73
N GLU A 63 -0.06 48.97 16.41
CA GLU A 63 0.03 49.05 17.88
C GLU A 63 -1.34 48.92 18.55
N TYR A 64 -2.37 49.57 18.00
CA TYR A 64 -3.76 49.42 18.46
C TYR A 64 -4.25 47.98 18.32
N LEU A 65 -4.02 47.34 17.16
CA LEU A 65 -4.40 45.95 16.94
C LEU A 65 -3.66 45.03 17.90
N ALA A 66 -2.34 45.19 18.05
CA ALA A 66 -1.53 44.39 18.98
C ALA A 66 -2.04 44.48 20.41
N SER A 67 -2.37 45.69 20.87
CA SER A 67 -2.96 45.92 22.19
C SER A 67 -4.32 45.24 22.34
N ARG A 68 -5.18 45.28 21.31
CA ARG A 68 -6.43 44.53 21.30
C ARG A 68 -6.22 43.02 21.34
N ARG A 69 -5.26 42.48 20.58
CA ARG A 69 -4.95 41.04 20.58
C ARG A 69 -4.42 40.57 21.94
N ALA A 70 -3.62 41.39 22.61
CA ALA A 70 -3.10 41.09 23.95
C ALA A 70 -4.19 41.06 25.03
N ALA A 71 -5.27 41.84 24.84
CA ALA A 71 -6.41 41.89 25.76
C ALA A 71 -7.52 40.87 25.41
N GLU A 72 -7.36 40.05 24.37
CA GLU A 72 -8.35 39.05 23.99
C GLU A 72 -8.39 37.89 24.99
N THR A 73 -9.61 37.47 25.31
CA THR A 73 -9.82 36.20 26.02
C THR A 73 -9.50 35.00 25.11
N PRO A 74 -9.24 33.81 25.68
CA PRO A 74 -9.05 32.59 24.89
C PRO A 74 -10.19 32.32 23.90
N GLU A 75 -11.44 32.53 24.32
CA GLU A 75 -12.63 32.33 23.47
C GLU A 75 -12.69 33.34 22.32
N GLN A 76 -12.40 34.62 22.57
CA GLN A 76 -12.33 35.63 21.51
C GLN A 76 -11.21 35.32 20.51
N SER A 77 -10.04 34.89 21.00
CA SER A 77 -8.91 34.49 20.14
C SER A 77 -9.27 33.27 19.28
N GLN A 78 -9.91 32.24 19.86
CA GLN A 78 -10.40 31.08 19.13
C GLN A 78 -11.43 31.46 18.06
N ASN A 79 -12.41 32.29 18.40
CA ASN A 79 -13.43 32.75 17.45
C ASN A 79 -12.80 33.55 16.29
N ARG A 80 -11.84 34.43 16.56
CA ARG A 80 -11.11 35.16 15.52
C ARG A 80 -10.33 34.22 14.62
N LEU A 81 -9.59 33.25 15.19
CA LEU A 81 -8.83 32.27 14.42
C LEU A 81 -9.74 31.41 13.55
N ARG A 82 -10.91 31.02 14.07
CA ARG A 82 -11.94 30.29 13.33
C ARG A 82 -12.47 31.10 12.15
N GLN A 83 -12.91 32.34 12.38
CA GLN A 83 -13.39 33.22 11.31
C GLN A 83 -12.32 33.46 10.24
N HIS A 84 -11.07 33.63 10.66
CA HIS A 84 -9.95 33.78 9.74
C HIS A 84 -9.68 32.49 8.94
N ALA A 85 -9.77 31.32 9.56
CA ALA A 85 -9.63 30.04 8.87
C ALA A 85 -10.76 29.81 7.85
N GLU A 86 -12.00 30.16 8.20
CA GLU A 86 -13.17 30.13 7.30
C GLU A 86 -12.98 31.08 6.11
N TYR A 87 -12.48 32.29 6.36
CA TYR A 87 -12.13 33.24 5.30
C TYR A 87 -11.02 32.69 4.37
N LEU A 88 -9.93 32.12 4.91
CA LEU A 88 -8.89 31.53 4.08
C LEU A 88 -9.40 30.31 3.29
N ALA A 89 -10.29 29.51 3.86
CA ALA A 89 -10.91 28.38 3.18
C ALA A 89 -11.78 28.84 2.00
N SER A 90 -12.58 29.90 2.17
CA SER A 90 -13.38 30.45 1.08
C SER A 90 -12.53 31.06 -0.03
N GLN A 91 -11.44 31.77 0.32
CA GLN A 91 -10.47 32.25 -0.66
C GLN A 91 -9.84 31.09 -1.44
N ARG A 92 -9.37 30.03 -0.76
CA ARG A 92 -8.79 28.84 -1.41
C ARG A 92 -9.78 28.09 -2.31
N ALA A 93 -11.06 28.08 -1.94
CA ALA A 93 -12.10 27.45 -2.75
C ALA A 93 -12.43 28.25 -4.02
N ALA A 94 -12.20 29.57 -3.99
CA ALA A 94 -12.39 30.47 -5.13
C ALA A 94 -11.11 30.64 -5.99
N GLU A 95 -9.96 30.07 -5.59
CA GLU A 95 -8.71 30.14 -6.35
C GLU A 95 -8.86 29.47 -7.72
N THR A 96 -8.35 30.11 -8.77
CA THR A 96 -8.18 29.46 -10.07
C THR A 96 -7.06 28.40 -10.00
N PRO A 97 -7.01 27.44 -10.94
CA PRO A 97 -5.92 26.47 -11.00
C PRO A 97 -4.53 27.12 -11.02
N GLU A 98 -4.37 28.23 -11.75
CA GLU A 98 -3.10 28.97 -11.86
C GLU A 98 -2.72 29.63 -10.53
N GLN A 99 -3.69 30.23 -9.84
CA GLN A 99 -3.47 30.83 -8.52
C GLN A 99 -3.08 29.77 -7.48
N SER A 100 -3.77 28.62 -7.50
CA SER A 100 -3.47 27.49 -6.62
C SER A 100 -2.09 26.90 -6.91
N GLN A 101 -1.69 26.80 -8.19
CA GLN A 101 -0.36 26.37 -8.59
C GLN A 101 0.71 27.36 -8.13
N ALA A 102 0.53 28.65 -8.38
CA ALA A 102 1.47 29.70 -7.97
C ALA A 102 1.66 29.72 -6.44
N ARG A 103 0.58 29.60 -5.66
CA ARG A 103 0.64 29.49 -4.20
C ARG A 103 1.43 28.26 -3.74
N ARG A 104 1.20 27.09 -4.36
CA ARG A 104 1.92 25.86 -4.03
C ARG A 104 3.40 25.96 -4.36
N GLN A 105 3.74 26.60 -5.49
CA GLN A 105 5.13 26.85 -5.89
C GLN A 105 5.83 27.79 -4.90
N GLN A 106 5.23 28.94 -4.58
CA GLN A 106 5.77 29.88 -3.59
C GLN A 106 5.96 29.20 -2.21
N ASN A 107 5.01 28.38 -1.78
CA ASN A 107 5.14 27.63 -0.53
C ASN A 107 6.26 26.57 -0.60
N ALA A 108 6.42 25.88 -1.74
CA ALA A 108 7.50 24.91 -1.93
C ALA A 108 8.88 25.59 -1.90
N GLU A 109 9.01 26.75 -2.55
CA GLU A 109 10.22 27.58 -2.53
C GLU A 109 10.54 28.07 -1.12
N TYR A 110 9.54 28.57 -0.38
CA TYR A 110 9.70 28.96 1.02
C TYR A 110 10.17 27.79 1.91
N LEU A 111 9.58 26.60 1.76
CA LEU A 111 10.00 25.42 2.51
C LEU A 111 11.38 24.90 2.06
N ALA A 112 11.79 25.15 0.83
CA ALA A 112 13.12 24.79 0.33
C ALA A 112 14.19 25.73 0.91
N SER A 113 13.93 27.04 0.97
CA SER A 113 14.86 28.00 1.59
C SER A 113 15.01 27.74 3.08
N GLN A 114 13.92 27.51 3.81
CA GLN A 114 13.98 27.11 5.22
C GLN A 114 14.83 25.85 5.43
N ARG A 115 14.69 24.84 4.55
CA ARG A 115 15.50 23.61 4.60
C ARG A 115 16.97 23.82 4.25
N ALA A 116 17.30 24.81 3.42
CA ALA A 116 18.69 25.14 3.10
C ALA A 116 19.40 25.80 4.29
N ASP A 117 18.66 26.57 5.09
CA ASP A 117 19.15 27.26 6.28
C ASP A 117 19.06 26.40 7.57
N GLU A 118 18.54 25.16 7.48
CA GLU A 118 18.44 24.24 8.62
C GLU A 118 19.83 23.86 9.15
N THR A 119 20.01 24.01 10.46
CA THR A 119 21.18 23.44 11.14
C THR A 119 21.14 21.90 11.10
N PRO A 120 22.29 21.21 11.25
CA PRO A 120 22.32 19.75 11.29
C PRO A 120 21.39 19.16 12.36
N GLU A 121 21.29 19.78 13.53
CA GLU A 121 20.41 19.33 14.62
C GLU A 121 18.93 19.50 14.28
N GLN A 122 18.54 20.63 13.67
CA GLN A 122 17.17 20.83 13.20
C GLN A 122 16.79 19.82 12.11
N SER A 123 17.70 19.57 11.16
CA SER A 123 17.49 18.57 10.11
C SER A 123 17.35 17.15 10.67
N GLN A 124 18.20 16.77 11.64
CA GLN A 124 18.08 15.49 12.33
C GLN A 124 16.75 15.35 13.08
N ASN A 125 16.34 16.38 13.83
CA ASN A 125 15.06 16.38 14.54
C ASN A 125 13.87 16.27 13.58
N ARG A 126 13.88 16.99 12.45
CA ARG A 126 12.84 16.90 11.41
C ARG A 126 12.77 15.50 10.81
N LEU A 127 13.92 14.90 10.47
CA LEU A 127 13.98 13.54 9.92
C LEU A 127 13.49 12.50 10.93
N ARG A 128 13.84 12.66 12.22
CA ARG A 128 13.35 11.79 13.30
C ARG A 128 11.83 11.87 13.42
N GLN A 129 11.27 13.08 13.53
CA GLN A 129 9.82 13.29 13.61
C GLN A 129 9.10 12.74 12.38
N HIS A 130 9.68 12.91 11.19
CA HIS A 130 9.11 12.35 9.97
C HIS A 130 9.14 10.82 9.95
N ALA A 131 10.23 10.21 10.41
CA ALA A 131 10.34 8.76 10.53
C ALA A 131 9.33 8.19 11.54
N GLU A 132 9.15 8.86 12.69
CA GLU A 132 8.13 8.51 13.69
C GLU A 132 6.72 8.60 13.11
N TYR A 133 6.40 9.68 12.39
CA TYR A 133 5.12 9.85 11.70
C TYR A 133 4.88 8.73 10.67
N LEU A 134 5.88 8.40 9.85
CA LEU A 134 5.76 7.30 8.88
C LEU A 134 5.59 5.94 9.58
N ALA A 135 6.29 5.71 10.69
CA ALA A 135 6.13 4.49 11.48
C ALA A 135 4.71 4.38 12.06
N SER A 136 4.15 5.47 12.61
CA SER A 136 2.76 5.47 13.11
C SER A 136 1.74 5.24 11.99
N GLN A 137 1.95 5.84 10.82
CA GLN A 137 1.09 5.59 9.65
C GLN A 137 1.15 4.11 9.25
N ARG A 138 2.35 3.52 9.14
CA ARG A 138 2.51 2.10 8.79
C ARG A 138 1.90 1.15 9.82
N ALA A 139 1.92 1.51 11.10
CA ALA A 139 1.31 0.72 12.17
C ALA A 139 -0.22 0.78 12.13
N ALA A 140 -0.79 1.87 11.63
CA ALA A 140 -2.24 2.07 11.49
C ALA A 140 -2.80 1.56 10.16
N GLU A 141 -1.96 1.12 9.22
CA GLU A 141 -2.40 0.61 7.92
C GLU A 141 -3.23 -0.67 8.06
N THR A 142 -4.30 -0.77 7.26
CA THR A 142 -5.03 -2.03 7.11
C THR A 142 -4.20 -3.06 6.35
N PRO A 143 -4.50 -4.38 6.48
CA PRO A 143 -3.83 -5.42 5.71
C PRO A 143 -3.80 -5.16 4.20
N GLU A 144 -4.89 -4.63 3.64
CA GLU A 144 -5.04 -4.31 2.22
C GLU A 144 -4.13 -3.14 1.81
N GLN A 145 -4.09 -2.07 2.59
CA GLN A 145 -3.18 -0.94 2.36
C GLN A 145 -1.72 -1.40 2.43
N SER A 146 -1.42 -2.24 3.41
CA SER A 146 -0.09 -2.83 3.62
C SER A 146 0.33 -3.69 2.43
N GLN A 147 -0.60 -4.48 1.87
CA GLN A 147 -0.39 -5.30 0.68
C GLN A 147 -0.21 -4.45 -0.57
N ALA A 148 -1.08 -3.48 -0.82
CA ALA A 148 -1.00 -2.58 -1.97
C ALA A 148 0.34 -1.83 -2.00
N ARG A 149 0.80 -1.32 -0.85
CA ARG A 149 2.12 -0.68 -0.72
C ARG A 149 3.26 -1.65 -1.03
N ARG A 150 3.21 -2.89 -0.53
CA ARG A 150 4.24 -3.91 -0.83
C ARG A 150 4.26 -4.28 -2.30
N GLN A 151 3.10 -4.41 -2.94
CA GLN A 151 2.97 -4.68 -4.38
C GLN A 151 3.54 -3.53 -5.20
N HIS A 152 3.12 -2.28 -4.93
CA HIS A 152 3.66 -1.10 -5.61
C HIS A 152 5.17 -0.97 -5.44
N HIS A 153 5.70 -1.25 -4.25
CA HIS A 153 7.16 -1.26 -4.03
C HIS A 153 7.87 -2.38 -4.80
N ALA A 154 7.28 -3.59 -4.86
CA ALA A 154 7.83 -4.70 -5.63
C ALA A 154 7.85 -4.40 -7.13
N GLU A 155 6.79 -3.78 -7.66
CA GLU A 155 6.69 -3.32 -9.05
C GLU A 155 7.72 -2.24 -9.37
N TYR A 156 7.89 -1.26 -8.47
CA TYR A 156 8.94 -0.25 -8.60
C TYR A 156 10.34 -0.88 -8.65
N LEU A 157 10.64 -1.83 -7.77
CA LEU A 157 11.93 -2.53 -7.80
C LEU A 157 12.09 -3.40 -9.06
N ALA A 158 11.02 -4.02 -9.53
CA ALA A 158 11.06 -4.80 -10.77
C ALA A 158 11.32 -3.93 -11.99
N SER A 159 10.72 -2.74 -12.08
CA SER A 159 10.96 -1.80 -13.18
C SER A 159 12.38 -1.24 -13.15
N GLN A 160 12.91 -0.92 -11.97
CA GLN A 160 14.31 -0.53 -11.81
C GLN A 160 15.25 -1.64 -12.29
N ARG A 161 15.03 -2.89 -11.85
CA ARG A 161 15.85 -4.04 -12.29
C ARG A 161 15.76 -4.33 -13.78
N ALA A 162 14.60 -4.11 -14.40
CA ALA A 162 14.43 -4.28 -15.84
C ALA A 162 15.19 -3.20 -16.65
N ALA A 163 15.41 -2.03 -16.06
CA ALA A 163 16.17 -0.93 -16.66
C ALA A 163 17.66 -0.94 -16.29
N GLU A 164 18.12 -1.82 -15.38
CA GLU A 164 19.52 -1.93 -14.97
C GLU A 164 20.42 -2.31 -16.16
N THR A 165 21.56 -1.62 -16.31
CA THR A 165 22.61 -2.06 -17.23
C THR A 165 23.30 -3.32 -16.69
N PRO A 166 24.01 -4.09 -17.53
CA PRO A 166 24.77 -5.25 -17.08
C PRO A 166 25.77 -4.93 -15.95
N GLU A 167 26.43 -3.78 -16.02
CA GLU A 167 27.39 -3.32 -15.01
C GLU A 167 26.71 -3.00 -13.68
N GLN A 168 25.56 -2.32 -13.73
CA GLN A 168 24.75 -2.01 -12.53
C GLN A 168 24.22 -3.29 -11.88
N SER A 169 23.72 -4.23 -12.69
CA SER A 169 23.26 -5.54 -12.22
C SER A 169 24.40 -6.34 -11.59
N HIS A 170 25.58 -6.34 -12.20
CA HIS A 170 26.76 -7.00 -11.64
C HIS A 170 27.18 -6.37 -10.30
N ALA A 171 27.27 -5.04 -10.22
CA ALA A 171 27.58 -4.33 -9.00
C ALA A 171 26.58 -4.63 -7.87
N ARG A 172 25.27 -4.65 -8.18
CA ARG A 172 24.22 -5.01 -7.21
C ARG A 172 24.36 -6.46 -6.74
N LEU A 173 24.61 -7.41 -7.63
CA LEU A 173 24.81 -8.81 -7.27
C LEU A 173 26.06 -9.02 -6.39
N LEU A 174 27.15 -8.29 -6.68
CA LEU A 174 28.34 -8.30 -5.84
C LEU A 174 28.04 -7.75 -4.44
N GLN A 175 27.37 -6.59 -4.33
CA GLN A 175 26.97 -6.03 -3.04
C GLN A 175 26.04 -6.97 -2.27
N GLN A 176 25.10 -7.63 -2.95
CA GLN A 176 24.23 -8.62 -2.33
C GLN A 176 25.01 -9.83 -1.83
N ALA A 177 25.97 -10.33 -2.62
CA ALA A 177 26.81 -11.46 -2.23
C ALA A 177 27.69 -11.13 -1.02
N THR A 178 28.31 -9.95 -0.98
CA THR A 178 29.13 -9.51 0.15
C THR A 178 28.30 -9.31 1.42
N TYR A 179 27.09 -8.73 1.30
CA TYR A 179 26.15 -8.62 2.43
C TYR A 179 25.73 -9.99 2.96
N ILE A 180 25.39 -10.94 2.09
CA ILE A 180 25.04 -12.31 2.53
C ILE A 180 26.24 -12.99 3.20
N ALA A 181 27.45 -12.79 2.68
CA ALA A 181 28.66 -13.35 3.26
C ALA A 181 28.95 -12.78 4.66
N SER A 182 28.79 -11.46 4.85
CA SER A 182 28.99 -10.83 6.16
C SER A 182 27.96 -11.30 7.18
N GLN A 183 26.68 -11.41 6.79
CA GLN A 183 25.62 -11.95 7.65
C GLN A 183 25.91 -13.40 8.09
N ARG A 184 26.39 -14.24 7.16
CA ARG A 184 26.80 -15.63 7.47
C ARG A 184 28.05 -15.71 8.35
N ALA A 185 28.93 -14.73 8.30
CA ALA A 185 30.12 -14.69 9.15
C ALA A 185 29.79 -14.35 10.60
N THR A 186 28.71 -13.59 10.83
CA THR A 186 28.21 -13.23 12.16
C THR A 186 27.10 -14.16 12.67
N GLU A 187 26.68 -15.13 11.86
CA GLU A 187 25.61 -16.10 12.17
C GLU A 187 26.03 -16.99 13.34
N THR A 188 25.11 -17.22 14.28
CA THR A 188 25.34 -18.18 15.36
C THR A 188 25.34 -19.62 14.83
N VAL A 189 25.88 -20.57 15.60
CA VAL A 189 25.92 -21.98 15.18
C VAL A 189 24.49 -22.53 14.96
N GLU A 190 23.55 -22.19 15.84
CA GLU A 190 22.15 -22.64 15.74
C GLU A 190 21.45 -22.10 14.48
N GLU A 191 21.63 -20.82 14.17
CA GLU A 191 21.10 -20.21 12.95
C GLU A 191 21.71 -20.86 11.70
N ALA A 192 23.03 -21.09 11.70
CA ALA A 192 23.73 -21.74 10.61
C ALA A 192 23.26 -23.18 10.38
N GLU A 193 23.00 -23.94 11.45
CA GLU A 193 22.43 -25.28 11.37
C GLU A 193 21.01 -25.25 10.83
N SER A 194 20.14 -24.38 11.36
CA SER A 194 18.76 -24.21 10.89
C SER A 194 18.72 -23.90 9.40
N ARG A 195 19.56 -22.97 8.94
CA ARG A 195 19.71 -22.63 7.52
C ARG A 195 20.18 -23.81 6.69
N ARG A 196 21.17 -24.58 7.15
CA ARG A 196 21.67 -25.78 6.45
C ARG A 196 20.59 -26.86 6.34
N ARG A 197 19.84 -27.11 7.41
CA ARG A 197 18.69 -28.04 7.41
C ARG A 197 17.63 -27.58 6.42
N ALA A 198 17.22 -26.32 6.45
CA ALA A 198 16.25 -25.77 5.49
C ALA A 198 16.73 -25.80 4.03
N VAL A 199 18.03 -25.71 3.77
CA VAL A 199 18.60 -25.90 2.42
C VAL A 199 18.57 -27.38 2.02
N ALA A 200 18.94 -28.29 2.93
CA ALA A 200 18.90 -29.73 2.69
C ALA A 200 17.48 -30.23 2.43
N GLU A 201 16.50 -29.80 3.22
CA GLU A 201 15.07 -30.13 3.04
C GLU A 201 14.55 -29.64 1.68
N ARG A 202 14.84 -28.38 1.31
CA ARG A 202 14.46 -27.87 -0.03
C ARG A 202 15.12 -28.67 -1.15
N ALA A 203 16.38 -29.07 -0.99
CA ALA A 203 17.07 -29.91 -1.98
C ALA A 203 16.44 -31.31 -2.07
N GLN A 204 16.07 -31.92 -0.95
CA GLN A 204 15.35 -33.20 -0.91
C GLN A 204 13.97 -33.09 -1.56
N GLN A 205 13.18 -32.07 -1.22
CA GLN A 205 11.87 -31.81 -1.84
C GLN A 205 12.00 -31.67 -3.36
N ARG A 206 13.00 -30.92 -3.85
CA ARG A 206 13.27 -30.81 -5.28
C ARG A 206 13.61 -32.15 -5.92
N ARG A 207 14.41 -33.00 -5.26
CA ARG A 207 14.72 -34.35 -5.74
C ARG A 207 13.48 -35.25 -5.78
N LEU A 208 12.61 -35.18 -4.79
CA LEU A 208 11.35 -35.93 -4.77
C LEU A 208 10.40 -35.49 -5.89
N ILE A 209 10.24 -34.17 -6.10
CA ILE A 209 9.44 -33.63 -7.21
C ILE A 209 10.02 -34.08 -8.54
N PHE A 210 11.35 -34.03 -8.70
CA PHE A 210 12.01 -34.52 -9.89
C PHE A 210 11.75 -36.02 -10.10
N ARG A 211 11.94 -36.84 -9.07
CA ARG A 211 11.72 -38.30 -9.16
C ARG A 211 10.28 -38.63 -9.55
N ARG A 212 9.30 -37.98 -8.90
CA ARG A 212 7.86 -38.18 -9.17
C ARG A 212 7.45 -37.85 -10.60
N ASN A 213 8.15 -36.92 -11.27
CA ASN A 213 7.69 -36.32 -12.53
C ASN A 213 8.59 -36.65 -13.73
N THR A 214 9.54 -37.56 -13.62
CA THR A 214 10.47 -37.87 -14.73
C THR A 214 10.53 -39.36 -15.06
N TRP A 215 10.37 -39.68 -16.36
CA TRP A 215 10.53 -41.05 -16.88
C TRP A 215 11.96 -41.58 -16.73
N GLY A 216 12.95 -40.71 -16.60
CA GLY A 216 14.35 -41.11 -16.41
C GLY A 216 14.61 -41.89 -15.11
N VAL A 217 13.68 -41.86 -14.15
CA VAL A 217 13.73 -42.72 -12.96
C VAL A 217 13.42 -44.19 -13.29
N PHE A 218 12.72 -44.44 -14.40
CA PHE A 218 12.38 -45.78 -14.86
C PHE A 218 13.34 -46.34 -15.91
N ASP A 219 14.45 -45.64 -16.18
CA ASP A 219 15.45 -46.16 -17.12
C ASP A 219 15.96 -47.51 -16.59
N LYS A 220 15.77 -48.56 -17.39
CA LYS A 220 16.07 -49.96 -17.05
C LYS A 220 15.32 -50.56 -15.85
N ALA A 221 14.25 -49.94 -15.37
CA ALA A 221 13.47 -50.46 -14.24
C ALA A 221 12.91 -51.88 -14.45
N ALA A 222 12.78 -52.34 -15.69
CA ALA A 222 12.38 -53.72 -16.00
C ALA A 222 13.48 -54.76 -15.69
N PHE A 223 14.75 -54.35 -15.61
CA PHE A 223 15.91 -55.20 -15.34
C PHE A 223 16.52 -54.96 -13.97
N GLU A 224 16.45 -53.73 -13.47
CA GLU A 224 16.95 -53.30 -12.17
C GLU A 224 15.78 -52.74 -11.35
N TYR A 225 15.17 -53.60 -10.52
CA TYR A 225 14.05 -53.20 -9.65
C TYR A 225 14.57 -52.37 -8.46
N ASP A 226 14.01 -51.17 -8.27
CA ASP A 226 14.30 -50.29 -7.13
C ASP A 226 13.12 -50.34 -6.13
N GLU A 227 13.32 -51.04 -5.02
CA GLU A 227 12.32 -51.19 -3.95
C GLU A 227 11.89 -49.87 -3.29
N THR A 228 12.66 -48.78 -3.51
CA THR A 228 12.33 -47.45 -2.98
C THR A 228 11.33 -46.69 -3.84
N LEU A 229 10.97 -47.23 -5.02
CA LEU A 229 9.99 -46.65 -5.94
C LEU A 229 8.66 -47.38 -5.83
N ASP A 230 7.60 -46.62 -5.52
CA ASP A 230 6.24 -47.10 -5.67
C ASP A 230 5.81 -47.05 -7.15
N TYR A 231 6.13 -48.11 -7.90
CA TYR A 231 5.78 -48.25 -9.30
C TYR A 231 4.27 -48.25 -9.54
N GLY A 232 3.49 -48.79 -8.60
CA GLY A 232 2.04 -48.94 -8.74
C GLY A 232 1.29 -47.61 -8.62
N SER A 233 1.77 -46.72 -7.75
CA SER A 233 1.14 -45.41 -7.53
C SER A 233 1.85 -44.25 -8.26
N HIS A 234 2.84 -44.53 -9.11
CA HIS A 234 3.65 -43.48 -9.71
C HIS A 234 2.83 -42.64 -10.69
N ASN A 235 2.98 -41.31 -10.63
CA ASN A 235 2.18 -40.36 -11.43
C ASN A 235 2.29 -40.59 -12.96
N LEU A 236 3.43 -41.10 -13.41
CA LEU A 236 3.68 -41.41 -14.83
C LEU A 236 3.23 -42.83 -15.24
N ILE A 237 3.06 -43.76 -14.30
CA ILE A 237 2.62 -45.13 -14.57
C ILE A 237 1.10 -45.15 -14.46
N LYS A 238 0.41 -45.16 -15.60
CA LYS A 238 -1.05 -45.26 -15.67
C LYS A 238 -1.45 -46.61 -16.25
N ILE A 239 -1.50 -47.63 -15.40
CA ILE A 239 -2.03 -48.94 -15.78
C ILE A 239 -3.55 -48.90 -15.60
N GLU A 240 -4.29 -48.74 -16.69
CA GLU A 240 -5.76 -48.83 -16.70
C GLU A 240 -6.24 -50.26 -16.34
N PRO A 241 -7.51 -50.48 -15.94
CA PRO A 241 -8.00 -51.82 -15.64
C PRO A 241 -7.91 -52.76 -16.85
N MET A 242 -7.61 -54.04 -16.59
CA MET A 242 -7.57 -55.12 -17.58
C MET A 242 -9.01 -55.55 -17.95
N ASN A 243 -9.70 -54.71 -18.73
CA ASN A 243 -11.13 -54.86 -19.04
C ASN A 243 -11.43 -54.98 -20.53
N LYS A 244 -10.41 -55.06 -21.38
CA LYS A 244 -10.58 -55.24 -22.83
C LYS A 244 -10.48 -56.70 -23.16
N GLU A 245 -11.43 -57.22 -23.93
CA GLU A 245 -11.39 -58.62 -24.32
C GLU A 245 -10.58 -58.81 -25.62
N CYS A 246 -9.76 -59.86 -25.66
CA CYS A 246 -9.11 -60.29 -26.89
C CYS A 246 -10.13 -60.95 -27.82
N ARG A 247 -10.21 -60.46 -29.06
CA ARG A 247 -11.14 -61.00 -30.07
C ARG A 247 -10.87 -62.46 -30.47
N PHE A 248 -9.68 -62.98 -30.22
CA PHE A 248 -9.26 -64.31 -30.67
C PHE A 248 -9.36 -65.37 -29.58
N CYS A 249 -9.06 -65.03 -28.33
CA CYS A 249 -9.00 -66.01 -27.22
C CYS A 249 -9.89 -65.64 -26.02
N GLY A 250 -10.61 -64.52 -26.04
CA GLY A 250 -11.46 -64.10 -24.92
C GLY A 250 -10.71 -63.62 -23.67
N ALA A 251 -9.37 -63.66 -23.67
CA ALA A 251 -8.58 -63.18 -22.53
C ALA A 251 -8.76 -61.67 -22.32
N LEU A 252 -8.86 -61.25 -21.06
CA LEU A 252 -8.82 -59.84 -20.69
C LEU A 252 -7.39 -59.30 -20.91
N LYS A 253 -7.30 -58.08 -21.45
CA LYS A 253 -6.08 -57.38 -21.81
C LYS A 253 -6.13 -55.91 -21.40
N TRP A 254 -4.97 -55.29 -21.29
CA TRP A 254 -4.87 -53.84 -21.06
C TRP A 254 -5.16 -53.06 -22.35
N LYS A 255 -5.63 -51.81 -22.21
CA LYS A 255 -6.01 -50.95 -23.34
C LYS A 255 -4.87 -50.71 -24.33
N GLU A 256 -3.65 -50.53 -23.83
CA GLU A 256 -2.44 -50.26 -24.62
C GLU A 256 -1.53 -51.50 -24.75
N GLU A 257 -2.04 -52.69 -24.41
CA GLU A 257 -1.29 -53.93 -24.59
C GLU A 257 -1.01 -54.21 -26.07
N ALA A 258 0.24 -54.60 -26.37
CA ALA A 258 0.66 -54.93 -27.73
C ALA A 258 -0.18 -56.07 -28.32
N ALA A 259 -0.59 -55.93 -29.58
CA ALA A 259 -1.44 -56.90 -30.25
C ALA A 259 -0.74 -58.28 -30.31
N GLY A 260 -1.45 -59.31 -29.84
CA GLY A 260 -0.95 -60.69 -29.86
C GLY A 260 -0.09 -61.10 -28.66
N MET A 261 0.08 -60.26 -27.63
CA MET A 261 0.73 -60.69 -26.38
C MET A 261 0.04 -61.91 -25.74
N CYS A 262 -1.30 -61.99 -25.80
CA CYS A 262 -2.06 -63.07 -25.18
C CYS A 262 -2.22 -64.36 -26.03
N CYS A 263 -2.18 -64.27 -27.36
CA CYS A 263 -2.48 -65.42 -28.25
C CYS A 263 -1.73 -65.39 -29.60
N SER A 264 -0.74 -64.51 -29.74
CA SER A 264 -0.02 -64.24 -30.99
C SER A 264 -0.94 -63.95 -32.18
N GLY A 265 -2.08 -63.30 -31.92
CA GLY A 265 -3.09 -62.98 -32.94
C GLY A 265 -3.98 -64.16 -33.32
N GLY A 266 -4.32 -65.02 -32.36
CA GLY A 266 -5.18 -66.20 -32.57
C GLY A 266 -4.45 -67.44 -33.07
N LYS A 267 -3.12 -67.43 -33.09
CA LYS A 267 -2.29 -68.59 -33.47
C LYS A 267 -2.15 -69.60 -32.35
N VAL A 268 -2.30 -69.14 -31.11
CA VAL A 268 -2.30 -70.00 -29.91
C VAL A 268 -3.74 -70.19 -29.48
N ALA A 269 -4.28 -71.40 -29.70
CA ALA A 269 -5.56 -71.82 -29.16
C ALA A 269 -5.32 -72.39 -27.76
N LEU A 270 -5.63 -71.60 -26.73
CA LEU A 270 -5.61 -72.09 -25.35
C LEU A 270 -6.82 -73.02 -25.17
N ALA A 271 -6.59 -74.21 -24.61
CA ALA A 271 -7.68 -75.09 -24.22
C ALA A 271 -8.54 -74.37 -23.17
N SER A 272 -9.88 -74.46 -23.30
CA SER A 272 -10.76 -74.01 -22.23
C SER A 272 -10.39 -74.76 -20.96
N ILE A 273 -10.09 -74.02 -19.90
CA ILE A 273 -9.74 -74.62 -18.61
C ILE A 273 -10.99 -75.37 -18.13
N ASP A 274 -10.86 -76.69 -17.99
CA ASP A 274 -11.95 -77.53 -17.47
C ASP A 274 -12.33 -77.05 -16.06
N GLU A 275 -13.61 -77.19 -15.72
CA GLU A 275 -14.12 -76.78 -14.42
C GLU A 275 -13.33 -77.50 -13.31
N PRO A 276 -12.79 -76.78 -12.32
CA PRO A 276 -11.94 -77.39 -11.30
C PRO A 276 -12.71 -78.51 -10.58
N VAL A 277 -12.04 -79.63 -10.36
CA VAL A 277 -12.63 -80.76 -9.62
C VAL A 277 -12.78 -80.41 -8.12
N GLU A 278 -13.78 -80.98 -7.45
CA GLU A 278 -13.91 -80.85 -6.00
C GLU A 278 -12.67 -81.41 -5.29
N PRO A 279 -12.20 -80.77 -4.19
CA PRO A 279 -12.86 -79.72 -3.41
C PRO A 279 -12.55 -78.28 -3.87
N LEU A 280 -11.74 -78.09 -4.92
CA LEU A 280 -11.31 -76.75 -5.34
C LEU A 280 -12.49 -75.88 -5.81
N LYS A 281 -13.45 -76.47 -6.52
CA LYS A 281 -14.66 -75.75 -6.96
C LYS A 281 -15.43 -75.14 -5.78
N GLU A 282 -15.60 -75.92 -4.72
CA GLU A 282 -16.32 -75.50 -3.52
C GLU A 282 -15.54 -74.43 -2.72
N LEU A 283 -14.21 -74.50 -2.72
CA LEU A 283 -13.34 -73.50 -2.09
C LEU A 283 -13.37 -72.14 -2.81
N PHE A 284 -13.64 -72.12 -4.13
CA PHE A 284 -13.65 -70.90 -4.95
C PHE A 284 -15.07 -70.36 -5.25
N SER A 285 -16.14 -70.98 -4.75
CA SER A 285 -17.53 -70.59 -5.07
C SER A 285 -18.13 -69.47 -4.19
N HIS A 286 -17.48 -69.08 -3.09
CA HIS A 286 -17.98 -68.15 -2.05
C HIS A 286 -19.26 -68.62 -1.30
N GLU A 287 -19.72 -69.83 -1.56
CA GLU A 287 -21.00 -70.33 -1.06
C GLU A 287 -20.87 -70.92 0.34
N THR A 288 -19.75 -71.59 0.65
CA THR A 288 -19.47 -72.19 1.96
C THR A 288 -18.68 -71.27 2.88
N ASP A 289 -18.80 -71.48 4.19
CA ASP A 289 -18.01 -70.73 5.18
C ASP A 289 -16.51 -71.01 5.06
N GLU A 290 -16.13 -72.21 4.60
CA GLU A 290 -14.74 -72.55 4.30
C GLU A 290 -14.22 -71.79 3.07
N SER A 291 -15.01 -71.69 2.00
CA SER A 291 -14.67 -70.86 0.83
C SER A 291 -14.48 -69.39 1.19
N ARG A 292 -15.39 -68.84 2.01
CA ARG A 292 -15.31 -67.45 2.44
C ARG A 292 -14.11 -67.19 3.35
N ARG A 293 -13.70 -68.17 4.15
CA ARG A 293 -12.48 -68.06 4.97
C ARG A 293 -11.23 -68.14 4.11
N PHE A 294 -11.21 -69.04 3.13
CA PHE A 294 -10.10 -69.23 2.19
C PHE A 294 -9.83 -67.98 1.34
N LEU A 295 -10.88 -67.28 0.89
CA LEU A 295 -10.78 -66.11 0.01
C LEU A 295 -10.65 -64.76 0.75
N LYS A 296 -10.62 -64.76 2.08
CA LYS A 296 -10.50 -63.54 2.92
C LYS A 296 -9.08 -63.25 3.41
N THR A 297 -8.13 -64.11 3.12
CA THR A 297 -6.68 -63.84 3.25
C THR A 297 -6.15 -63.16 2.00
#